data_AF-A0A6I4Z5E2-F1
#
_entry.id   AF-A0A6I4Z5E2-F1
#
_cell.length_a   1.000
_cell.length_b   1.000
_cell.length_c   1.000
_cell.angle_alpha   90.00
_cell.angle_beta   90.00
_cell.angle_gamma   90.00
#
_symmetry.space_group_name_H-M   'P 1'
#
loop_
_entity.id
_entity.type
_entity.pdbx_description
1 polymer ?
#
loop_
_entity_poly.entity_id
_entity_poly.type
_entity_poly.pdbx_seq_one_letter_code
_entity_poly.pdbx_strand_id
1 'polypeptide(L)'
;MAKKTLIQKLSDAMGSHGDLELIRDATVAYLRKNTDPYEQVGLFSAFLERHDPFLPHDRWFQRIVLSFLMSLNPNDQLGCVVEELEKAELPLTVAEKLERRAAKCIVPGLRGFLLSKARRARMMEQLIGARY
;
A
#
# COMPACT_ATOMS: atom_id res chain seq x y z
N MET A 1 -15.01 -13.94 -8.79
CA MET A 1 -14.16 -13.16 -7.85
C MET A 1 -13.94 -11.79 -8.46
N ALA A 2 -14.17 -10.70 -7.72
CA ALA A 2 -13.88 -9.36 -8.23
C ALA A 2 -12.37 -9.21 -8.50
N LYS A 3 -11.99 -8.65 -9.65
CA LYS A 3 -10.58 -8.42 -10.01
C LYS A 3 -10.02 -7.35 -9.06
N LYS A 4 -9.08 -7.74 -8.20
CA LYS A 4 -8.41 -6.78 -7.29
C LYS A 4 -7.59 -5.78 -8.09
N THR A 5 -7.65 -4.49 -7.71
CA THR A 5 -6.82 -3.44 -8.32
C THR A 5 -5.35 -3.57 -7.91
N LEU A 6 -4.42 -2.93 -8.63
CA LEU A 6 -2.99 -2.97 -8.26
C LEU A 6 -2.73 -2.40 -6.87
N ILE A 7 -3.42 -1.32 -6.49
CA ILE A 7 -3.32 -0.75 -5.14
C ILE A 7 -3.84 -1.70 -4.07
N GLN A 8 -4.91 -2.47 -4.35
CA GLN A 8 -5.39 -3.49 -3.41
C GLN A 8 -4.37 -4.62 -3.26
N LYS A 9 -3.77 -5.07 -4.36
CA LYS A 9 -2.69 -6.08 -4.32
C LYS A 9 -1.47 -5.59 -3.53
N LEU A 10 -1.10 -4.32 -3.71
CA LEU A 10 0.01 -3.71 -2.97
C LEU A 10 -0.33 -3.55 -1.47
N SER A 11 -1.55 -3.12 -1.16
CA SER A 11 -2.03 -3.04 0.22
C SER A 11 -2.05 -4.42 0.90
N ASP A 12 -2.46 -5.46 0.18
CA ASP A 12 -2.45 -6.84 0.70
C ASP A 12 -1.01 -7.33 0.95
N ALA A 13 -0.07 -7.00 0.06
CA ALA A 13 1.34 -7.34 0.20
C ALA A 13 2.04 -6.60 1.37
N MET A 14 1.63 -5.36 1.62
CA MET A 14 2.10 -4.54 2.73
C MET A 14 1.52 -4.99 4.08
N GLY A 15 0.29 -5.50 4.10
CA GLY A 15 -0.42 -5.90 5.31
C GLY A 15 -0.85 -4.69 6.15
N SER A 16 -0.80 -4.83 7.48
CA SER A 16 -1.20 -3.77 8.43
C SER A 16 -0.12 -2.73 8.72
N HIS A 17 1.01 -2.79 8.01
CA HIS A 17 2.22 -2.06 8.38
C HIS A 17 2.62 -1.05 7.31
N GLY A 18 2.70 0.21 7.68
CA GLY A 18 3.30 1.26 6.86
C GLY A 18 2.32 2.03 5.99
N ASP A 19 2.87 3.06 5.37
CA ASP A 19 2.15 4.02 4.55
C ASP A 19 2.02 3.50 3.12
N LEU A 20 0.79 3.24 2.68
CA LEU A 20 0.50 2.75 1.32
C LEU A 20 0.96 3.73 0.23
N GLU A 21 0.94 5.03 0.49
CA GLU A 21 1.41 6.07 -0.43
C GLU A 21 2.93 6.00 -0.56
N LEU A 22 3.63 6.00 0.58
CA LEU A 22 5.09 5.83 0.62
C LEU A 22 5.52 4.51 -0.05
N ILE A 23 4.81 3.42 0.23
CA ILE A 23 5.11 2.09 -0.31
C ILE A 23 4.81 2.01 -1.80
N ARG A 24 3.75 2.64 -2.29
CA ARG A 24 3.49 2.79 -3.73
C ARG A 24 4.65 3.51 -4.41
N ASP A 25 5.05 4.65 -3.88
CA ASP A 25 6.08 5.49 -4.48
C ASP A 25 7.46 4.79 -4.45
N ALA A 26 7.79 4.14 -3.34
CA ALA A 26 8.99 3.32 -3.21
C ALA A 26 8.97 2.12 -4.17
N THR A 27 7.82 1.46 -4.34
CA THR A 27 7.65 0.34 -5.27
C THR A 27 7.82 0.81 -6.71
N VAL A 28 7.20 1.93 -7.10
CA VAL A 28 7.37 2.54 -8.43
C VAL A 28 8.85 2.87 -8.68
N ALA A 29 9.53 3.51 -7.73
CA ALA A 29 10.94 3.83 -7.85
C ALA A 29 11.81 2.57 -8.00
N TYR A 30 11.50 1.52 -7.23
CA TYR A 30 12.19 0.23 -7.31
C TYR A 30 12.00 -0.44 -8.68
N LEU A 31 10.77 -0.50 -9.18
CA LEU A 31 10.47 -1.13 -10.47
C LEU A 31 11.06 -0.35 -11.65
N ARG A 32 11.19 0.98 -11.54
CA ARG A 32 11.87 1.80 -12.55
C ARG A 32 13.38 1.61 -12.60
N LYS A 33 14.01 1.41 -11.43
CA LYS A 33 15.47 1.29 -11.33
C LYS A 33 15.97 -0.10 -11.76
N ASN A 34 15.15 -1.13 -11.60
CA ASN A 34 15.53 -2.51 -11.91
C ASN A 34 15.04 -2.92 -13.30
N THR A 35 15.98 -3.27 -14.17
CA THR A 35 15.71 -3.73 -15.54
C THR A 35 15.00 -5.08 -15.59
N ASP A 36 15.24 -5.94 -14.59
CA ASP A 36 14.54 -7.21 -14.40
C ASP A 36 14.18 -7.44 -12.91
N PRO A 37 13.02 -6.94 -12.44
CA PRO A 37 12.59 -7.13 -11.07
C PRO A 37 12.14 -8.58 -10.78
N TYR A 38 11.83 -9.38 -11.82
CA TYR A 38 11.40 -10.78 -11.65
C TYR A 38 12.60 -11.70 -11.39
N GLU A 39 13.75 -11.45 -12.01
CA GLU A 39 14.99 -12.16 -11.72
C GLU A 39 15.46 -11.95 -10.27
N GLN A 40 15.40 -10.70 -9.78
CA GLN A 40 15.72 -10.41 -8.38
C GLN A 40 14.73 -11.05 -7.40
N VAL A 41 13.46 -11.16 -7.78
CA VAL A 41 12.45 -11.92 -7.03
C VAL A 41 12.80 -13.40 -6.95
N GLY A 42 13.21 -14.02 -8.06
CA GLY A 42 13.63 -15.42 -8.10
C GLY A 42 14.82 -15.69 -7.18
N LEU A 43 15.84 -14.82 -7.24
CA LEU A 43 17.01 -14.87 -6.35
C LEU A 43 16.62 -14.72 -4.88
N PHE A 44 15.69 -13.80 -4.58
CA PHE A 44 15.25 -13.55 -3.22
C PHE A 44 14.37 -14.68 -2.67
N SER A 45 13.48 -15.28 -3.49
CA SER A 45 12.68 -16.44 -3.13
C SER A 45 13.57 -17.65 -2.81
N ALA A 46 14.55 -17.93 -3.67
CA ALA A 46 15.51 -19.01 -3.44
C ALA A 46 16.38 -18.78 -2.18
N PHE A 47 16.66 -17.51 -1.85
CA PHE A 47 17.33 -17.14 -0.61
C PHE A 47 16.44 -17.38 0.63
N LEU A 48 15.16 -17.00 0.57
CA LEU A 48 14.19 -17.22 1.64
C LEU A 48 13.97 -18.70 1.96
N GLU A 49 14.00 -19.57 0.95
CA GLU A 49 13.89 -21.02 1.14
C GLU A 49 15.11 -21.63 1.85
N ARG A 50 16.26 -20.95 1.80
CA ARG A 50 17.54 -21.44 2.34
C ARG A 50 17.91 -20.86 3.70
N HIS A 51 17.25 -19.80 4.15
CA HIS A 51 17.60 -19.08 5.38
C HIS A 51 16.40 -18.95 6.32
N ASP A 52 16.64 -19.09 7.63
CA ASP A 52 15.65 -18.97 8.70
C ASP A 52 14.82 -17.66 8.60
N PRO A 53 13.55 -17.64 9.05
CA PRO A 53 12.60 -16.55 8.81
C PRO A 53 12.93 -15.23 9.53
N PHE A 54 14.00 -15.19 10.32
CA PHE A 54 14.53 -14.00 10.98
C PHE A 54 15.44 -13.22 10.02
N LEU A 55 14.84 -12.62 9.01
CA LEU A 55 15.54 -11.60 8.24
C LEU A 55 15.63 -10.32 9.08
N PRO A 56 16.74 -9.57 9.00
CA PRO A 56 16.80 -8.24 9.59
C PRO A 56 15.66 -7.36 9.03
N HIS A 57 15.15 -6.45 9.87
CA HIS A 57 14.13 -5.45 9.51
C HIS A 57 14.42 -4.75 8.16
N ASP A 58 15.70 -4.66 7.79
CA ASP A 58 16.22 -4.11 6.53
C ASP A 58 15.64 -4.74 5.25
N ARG A 59 15.00 -5.92 5.33
CA ARG A 59 14.47 -6.63 4.15
C ARG A 59 12.94 -6.68 4.06
N TRP A 60 12.25 -5.96 4.93
CA TRP A 60 10.78 -5.88 4.93
C TRP A 60 10.22 -5.39 3.58
N PHE A 61 10.80 -4.32 3.00
CA PHE A 61 10.36 -3.78 1.72
C PHE A 61 10.50 -4.78 0.56
N GLN A 62 11.59 -5.57 0.55
CA GLN A 62 11.82 -6.60 -0.47
C GLN A 62 10.75 -7.70 -0.42
N ARG A 63 10.24 -8.03 0.79
CA ARG A 63 9.12 -8.97 0.95
C ARG A 63 7.81 -8.42 0.41
N ILE A 64 7.55 -7.12 0.62
CA ILE A 64 6.37 -6.45 0.04
C ILE A 64 6.44 -6.51 -1.48
N VAL A 65 7.58 -6.11 -2.07
CA VAL A 65 7.76 -6.11 -3.51
C VAL A 65 7.63 -7.52 -4.09
N LEU A 66 8.24 -8.51 -3.45
CA LEU A 66 8.10 -9.92 -3.84
C LEU A 66 6.63 -10.37 -3.81
N SER A 67 5.94 -10.16 -2.68
CA SER A 67 4.53 -10.56 -2.55
C SER A 67 3.63 -9.82 -3.53
N PHE A 68 3.93 -8.56 -3.83
CA PHE A 68 3.22 -7.77 -4.83
C PHE A 68 3.43 -8.36 -6.23
N LEU A 69 4.68 -8.60 -6.64
CA LEU A 69 5.03 -9.15 -7.96
C LEU A 69 4.42 -10.54 -8.18
N MET A 70 4.42 -11.41 -7.16
CA MET A 70 3.76 -12.72 -7.24
C MET A 70 2.24 -12.64 -7.37
N SER A 71 1.62 -11.52 -6.99
CA SER A 71 0.18 -11.30 -7.13
C SER A 71 -0.23 -10.71 -8.49
N LEU A 72 0.73 -10.30 -9.32
CA LEU A 72 0.48 -9.77 -10.66
C LEU A 72 0.07 -10.88 -11.63
N ASN A 73 -0.59 -10.51 -12.72
CA ASN A 73 -0.86 -11.48 -13.77
C ASN A 73 0.46 -11.74 -14.53
N PRO A 74 0.83 -13.00 -14.82
CA PRO A 74 2.03 -13.30 -15.61
C PRO A 74 2.09 -12.61 -16.98
N ASN A 75 0.95 -12.16 -17.51
CA ASN A 75 0.89 -11.44 -18.78
C ASN A 75 0.98 -9.91 -18.65
N ASP A 76 0.99 -9.35 -17.43
CA ASP A 76 1.06 -7.90 -17.24
C ASP A 76 2.49 -7.41 -17.55
N GLN A 77 2.63 -6.46 -18.48
CA GLN A 77 3.92 -5.85 -18.77
C GLN A 77 4.32 -4.90 -17.63
N LEU A 78 5.60 -4.95 -17.22
CA LEU A 78 6.12 -4.12 -16.14
C LEU A 78 5.87 -2.62 -16.34
N GLY A 79 6.03 -2.12 -17.57
CA GLY A 79 5.76 -0.71 -17.90
C GLY A 79 4.30 -0.31 -17.62
N CYS A 80 3.33 -1.15 -18.00
CA CYS A 80 1.91 -0.92 -17.72
C CYS A 80 1.62 -0.95 -16.21
N VAL A 81 2.25 -1.87 -15.47
CA VAL A 81 2.09 -1.96 -14.01
C VAL A 81 2.59 -0.70 -13.32
N VAL A 82 3.75 -0.18 -13.73
CA VAL A 82 4.32 1.06 -13.19
C VAL A 82 3.41 2.24 -13.48
N GLU A 83 2.96 2.40 -14.74
CA GLU A 83 2.05 3.49 -15.10
C GLU A 83 0.71 3.42 -14.37
N GLU A 84 0.13 2.24 -14.24
CA GLU A 84 -1.14 2.06 -13.52
C GLU A 84 -0.97 2.33 -12.02
N LEU A 85 0.15 1.93 -11.41
CA LEU A 85 0.45 2.26 -10.01
C LEU A 85 0.58 3.77 -9.80
N GLU A 86 1.26 4.48 -10.70
CA GLU A 86 1.41 5.94 -10.59
C GLU A 86 0.07 6.68 -10.74
N LYS A 87 -0.77 6.21 -11.67
CA LYS A 87 -2.08 6.81 -11.94
C LYS A 87 -3.16 6.36 -10.95
N ALA A 88 -2.89 5.36 -10.13
CA ALA A 88 -3.90 4.80 -9.25
C ALA A 88 -4.24 5.75 -8.09
N GLU A 89 -5.53 6.04 -7.96
CA GLU A 89 -6.05 6.76 -6.81
C GLU A 89 -5.95 5.89 -5.55
N LEU A 90 -5.41 6.47 -4.49
CA LEU A 90 -5.37 5.83 -3.19
C LEU A 90 -6.77 5.84 -2.55
N PRO A 91 -7.18 4.73 -1.92
CA PRO A 91 -8.46 4.69 -1.23
C PRO A 91 -8.45 5.67 -0.05
N LEU A 92 -9.59 6.34 0.15
CA LEU A 92 -9.74 7.26 1.27
C LEU A 92 -9.59 6.55 2.61
N THR A 93 -8.81 7.16 3.48
CA THR A 93 -8.67 6.82 4.89
C THR A 93 -10.00 6.96 5.63
N VAL A 94 -10.06 6.40 6.85
CA VAL A 94 -11.26 6.53 7.69
C VAL A 94 -11.44 7.99 8.09
N ALA A 95 -10.35 8.70 8.41
CA ALA A 95 -10.40 10.13 8.69
C ALA A 95 -10.96 10.93 7.51
N GLU A 96 -10.44 10.75 6.30
CA GLU A 96 -10.91 11.48 5.11
C GLU A 96 -12.38 11.20 4.80
N LYS A 97 -12.83 9.94 4.97
CA LYS A 97 -14.26 9.59 4.81
C LYS A 97 -15.14 10.36 5.80
N LEU A 98 -14.71 10.46 7.06
CA LEU A 98 -15.44 11.18 8.09
C LEU A 98 -15.44 12.69 7.83
N GLU A 99 -14.33 13.26 7.37
CA GLU A 99 -14.23 14.68 7.01
C GLU A 99 -15.11 15.04 5.82
N ARG A 100 -15.09 14.23 4.75
CA ARG A 100 -15.99 14.41 3.60
C ARG A 100 -17.46 14.32 4.01
N ARG A 101 -17.80 13.44 4.95
CA ARG A 101 -19.16 13.33 5.47
C ARG A 101 -19.54 14.52 6.35
N ALA A 102 -18.61 15.03 7.16
CA ALA A 102 -18.80 16.21 7.99
C ALA A 102 -19.00 17.48 7.13
N ALA A 103 -18.25 17.62 6.04
CA ALA A 103 -18.38 18.76 5.11
C ALA A 103 -19.77 18.85 4.47
N LYS A 104 -20.42 17.70 4.24
CA LYS A 104 -21.78 17.60 3.69
C LYS A 104 -22.87 17.64 4.78
N CYS A 105 -22.51 17.70 6.05
CA CYS A 105 -23.46 17.63 7.16
C CYS A 105 -23.97 19.03 7.55
N ILE A 106 -25.28 19.24 7.42
CA ILE A 106 -25.93 20.52 7.75
C ILE A 106 -26.24 20.62 9.25
N VAL A 107 -26.41 19.48 9.94
CA VAL A 107 -26.76 19.42 11.37
C VAL A 107 -25.51 19.72 12.23
N PRO A 108 -25.48 20.84 12.99
CA PRO A 108 -24.26 21.27 13.68
C PRO A 108 -23.71 20.26 14.70
N GLY A 109 -24.58 19.64 15.51
CA GLY A 109 -24.18 18.66 16.52
C GLY A 109 -23.58 17.39 15.91
N LEU A 110 -24.17 16.90 14.82
CA LEU A 110 -23.65 15.74 14.09
C LEU A 110 -22.36 16.07 13.34
N ARG A 111 -22.25 17.27 12.76
CA ARG A 111 -21.02 17.75 12.12
C ARG A 111 -19.86 17.80 13.13
N GLY A 112 -20.06 18.39 14.31
CA GLY A 112 -19.06 18.43 15.38
C GLY A 112 -18.63 17.04 15.83
N PHE A 113 -19.59 16.11 15.96
CA PHE A 113 -19.31 14.71 16.29
C PHE A 113 -18.46 14.01 15.22
N LEU A 114 -18.80 14.18 13.94
CA LEU A 114 -18.04 13.59 12.82
C LEU A 114 -16.61 14.14 12.75
N LEU A 115 -16.41 15.45 12.96
CA LEU A 115 -15.07 16.05 13.02
C LEU A 115 -14.25 15.54 14.21
N SER A 116 -14.88 15.38 15.38
CA SER A 116 -14.23 14.77 16.56
C SER A 116 -13.80 13.33 16.29
N LYS A 117 -14.64 12.54 15.60
CA LYS A 117 -14.28 11.18 15.19
C LYS A 117 -13.18 11.17 14.14
N ALA A 118 -13.21 12.08 13.17
CA ALA A 118 -12.15 12.21 12.16
C ALA A 118 -10.79 12.52 12.81
N ARG A 119 -10.75 13.44 13.78
CA ARG A 119 -9.53 13.76 14.54
C ARG A 119 -8.96 12.54 15.27
N ARG A 120 -9.82 11.73 15.90
CA ARG A 120 -9.40 10.48 16.56
C ARG A 120 -8.91 9.43 15.55
N ALA A 121 -9.60 9.28 14.43
CA ALA A 121 -9.19 8.39 13.35
C ALA A 121 -7.81 8.79 12.81
N ARG A 122 -7.56 10.08 12.59
CA ARG A 122 -6.27 10.59 12.10
C ARG A 122 -5.13 10.33 13.09
N MET A 123 -5.37 10.50 14.40
CA MET A 123 -4.37 10.13 15.42
C MET A 123 -4.04 8.64 15.37
N MET A 124 -5.03 7.77 15.22
CA MET A 124 -4.79 6.32 15.12
C MET A 124 -4.10 5.94 13.81
N GLU A 125 -4.49 6.56 12.70
CA GLU A 125 -3.84 6.38 11.40
C GLU A 125 -2.36 6.77 11.48
N GLN A 126 -2.02 7.90 12.11
CA GLN A 126 -0.64 8.32 12.37
C GLN A 126 0.14 7.34 13.26
N LEU A 127 -0.48 6.76 14.28
CA LEU A 127 0.17 5.78 15.16
C LEU A 127 0.50 4.46 14.45
N ILE A 128 -0.33 4.06 13.48
CA ILE A 128 -0.17 2.81 12.71
C ILE A 128 0.71 3.05 11.47
N GLY A 129 0.99 4.30 11.13
CA GLY A 129 1.67 4.69 9.90
C GLY A 129 0.77 4.60 8.65
N ALA A 130 -0.55 4.57 8.83
CA ALA A 130 -1.49 4.59 7.72
C ALA A 130 -1.52 6.01 7.10
N ARG A 131 -0.70 6.21 6.07
CA ARG A 131 -0.52 7.48 5.32
C ARG A 131 0.41 8.54 5.93
N TYR A 132 1.20 8.21 6.95
CA TYR A 132 2.28 9.06 7.47
C TYR A 132 3.44 8.25 8.06
#